data_AF-A0AAC9FEB6-F1
#
_entry.id   AF-A0AAC9FEB6-F1
#
_cell.length_a   1.000
_cell.length_b   1.000
_cell.length_c   1.000
_cell.angle_alpha   90.00
_cell.angle_beta   90.00
_cell.angle_gamma   90.00
#
_symmetry.space_group_name_H-M   'P 1'
#
loop_
_entity.id
_entity.type
_entity.pdbx_description
1 polymer ?
#
loop_
_entity_poly.entity_id
_entity_poly.type
_entity_poly.pdbx_seq_one_letter_code
_entity_poly.pdbx_strand_id
1 'polypeptide(L)'
;MPDPKPLDLSRLRAIGWSTWDPIGLREPGADWCDQPFTDEYDSYLIEAASGLGDGWSVEKARDYLLSIASDHMGLPQVSRDTAEATAKAIADYLHE
;
A
#
# COMPACT_ATOMS: atom_id res chain seq x y z
N MET A 1 -14.38 7.72 -23.40
CA MET A 1 -13.23 7.50 -22.50
C MET A 1 -13.58 6.27 -21.68
N PRO A 2 -12.69 5.28 -21.50
CA PRO A 2 -12.99 4.24 -20.52
C PRO A 2 -13.03 4.93 -19.15
N ASP A 3 -14.12 4.78 -18.42
CA ASP A 3 -14.20 5.21 -17.04
C ASP A 3 -13.07 4.50 -16.27
N PRO A 4 -12.30 5.20 -15.43
CA PRO A 4 -11.30 4.55 -14.58
C PRO A 4 -12.03 3.49 -13.76
N LYS A 5 -11.57 2.24 -13.82
CA LYS A 5 -12.10 1.18 -12.96
C LYS A 5 -12.02 1.71 -11.52
N PRO A 6 -13.12 1.69 -10.74
CA PRO A 6 -13.05 2.07 -9.34
C PRO A 6 -12.03 1.17 -8.63
N LEU A 7 -11.10 1.78 -7.89
CA LEU A 7 -10.10 1.06 -7.11
C LEU A 7 -10.82 0.14 -6.11
N ASP A 8 -10.48 -1.14 -6.13
CA ASP A 8 -10.98 -2.13 -5.19
C ASP A 8 -10.14 -2.04 -3.91
N LEU A 9 -10.70 -1.36 -2.91
CA LEU A 9 -10.09 -1.19 -1.60
C LEU A 9 -9.81 -2.51 -0.90
N SER A 10 -10.61 -3.56 -1.13
CA SER A 10 -10.39 -4.86 -0.49
C SER A 10 -9.10 -5.52 -1.01
N ARG A 11 -8.85 -5.40 -2.32
CA ARG A 11 -7.61 -5.83 -2.97
C ARG A 11 -6.40 -5.02 -2.49
N LEU A 12 -6.53 -3.69 -2.42
CA LEU A 12 -5.45 -2.83 -1.94
C LEU A 12 -5.10 -3.14 -0.48
N ARG A 13 -6.10 -3.29 0.40
CA ARG A 13 -5.90 -3.72 1.79
C ARG A 13 -5.19 -5.06 1.89
N ALA A 14 -5.62 -6.06 1.11
CA ALA A 14 -4.97 -7.37 1.09
C ALA A 14 -3.48 -7.26 0.72
N ILE A 15 -3.13 -6.40 -0.24
CA ILE A 15 -1.74 -6.12 -0.61
C ILE A 15 -1.00 -5.44 0.57
N GLY A 16 -1.51 -4.31 1.06
CA GLY A 16 -0.88 -3.55 2.14
C GLY A 16 -0.62 -4.38 3.41
N TRP A 17 -1.63 -5.14 3.86
CA TRP A 17 -1.55 -6.03 5.02
C TRP A 17 -0.68 -7.29 4.79
N SER A 18 -0.42 -7.65 3.54
CA SER A 18 0.42 -8.80 3.21
C SER A 18 1.89 -8.44 3.01
N THR A 19 2.18 -7.25 2.47
CA THR A 19 3.53 -6.89 2.03
C THR A 19 4.13 -5.68 2.72
N TRP A 20 3.33 -4.72 3.20
CA TRP A 20 3.85 -3.45 3.70
C TRP A 20 3.95 -3.39 5.22
N ASP A 21 2.86 -3.73 5.93
CA ASP A 21 2.61 -3.55 7.40
C ASP A 21 3.83 -3.00 8.17
N PRO A 22 4.12 -1.70 8.02
CA PRO A 22 5.38 -1.13 8.51
C PRO A 22 5.36 -0.92 10.03
N ILE A 23 4.17 -0.81 10.62
CA ILE A 23 3.97 -0.66 12.06
C ILE A 23 4.00 -2.05 12.74
N GLY A 24 3.72 -3.13 12.00
CA GLY A 24 3.60 -4.47 12.55
C GLY A 24 2.31 -4.65 13.35
N LEU A 25 1.22 -4.00 12.91
CA LEU A 25 -0.09 -4.11 13.58
C LEU A 25 -0.71 -5.49 13.40
N ARG A 26 -0.32 -6.21 12.34
CA ARG A 26 -0.81 -7.55 12.07
C ARG A 26 0.10 -8.57 12.75
N GLU A 27 -0.43 -9.24 13.77
CA GLU A 27 0.26 -10.40 14.31
C GLU A 27 0.39 -11.50 13.22
N PRO A 28 1.50 -12.25 13.20
CA PRO A 28 1.69 -13.34 12.26
C PRO A 28 0.55 -14.36 12.34
N GLY A 29 -0.25 -14.47 11.26
CA GLY A 29 -1.40 -15.37 11.19
C GLY A 29 -2.73 -14.79 11.65
N ALA A 30 -2.76 -13.53 12.12
CA ALA A 30 -4.00 -12.82 12.39
C ALA A 30 -4.65 -12.32 11.10
N ASP A 31 -5.98 -12.38 11.06
CA ASP A 31 -6.77 -11.73 10.02
C ASP A 31 -6.89 -10.24 10.33
N TRP A 32 -6.65 -9.41 9.32
CA TRP A 32 -6.81 -7.97 9.43
C TRP A 32 -8.27 -7.57 9.26
N CYS A 33 -9.12 -8.39 8.62
CA CYS A 33 -10.45 -8.00 8.14
C CYS A 33 -11.45 -7.57 9.24
N ASP A 34 -11.28 -8.02 10.48
CA ASP A 34 -12.19 -7.71 11.60
C ASP A 34 -11.60 -6.75 12.64
N GLN A 35 -10.46 -6.13 12.34
CA GLN A 35 -9.76 -5.25 13.29
C GLN A 35 -10.26 -3.79 13.21
N PRO A 36 -10.26 -3.03 14.32
CA PRO A 36 -10.68 -1.63 14.29
C PRO A 36 -9.73 -0.72 13.49
N PHE A 37 -8.55 -1.22 13.11
CA PHE A 37 -7.53 -0.52 12.33
C PHE A 37 -7.46 -0.99 10.86
N THR A 38 -8.46 -1.70 10.34
CA THR A 38 -8.44 -2.26 8.96
C THR A 38 -8.14 -1.24 7.87
N ASP A 39 -8.52 0.02 8.11
CA ASP A 39 -8.48 1.16 7.19
C ASP A 39 -7.27 2.08 7.41
N GLU A 40 -6.41 1.77 8.39
CA GLU A 40 -5.26 2.59 8.77
C GLU A 40 -4.33 2.91 7.60
N TYR A 41 -4.22 1.98 6.64
CA TYR A 41 -3.36 2.10 5.47
C TYR A 41 -4.09 2.52 4.18
N ASP A 42 -5.41 2.63 4.20
CA ASP A 42 -6.22 2.83 2.99
C ASP A 42 -5.81 4.09 2.23
N SER A 43 -5.69 5.21 2.94
CA SER A 43 -5.39 6.50 2.32
C SER A 43 -4.06 6.47 1.56
N TYR A 44 -3.04 5.82 2.14
CA TYR A 44 -1.72 5.71 1.52
C TYR A 44 -1.70 4.72 0.35
N LEU A 45 -2.42 3.61 0.46
CA LEU A 45 -2.52 2.61 -0.60
C LEU A 45 -3.31 3.16 -1.79
N ILE A 46 -4.37 3.93 -1.54
CA ILE A 46 -5.15 4.63 -2.56
C ILE A 46 -4.28 5.66 -3.28
N GLU A 47 -3.51 6.48 -2.56
CA GLU A 47 -2.63 7.47 -3.17
C GLU A 47 -1.54 6.80 -4.03
N ALA A 48 -0.91 5.73 -3.52
CA ALA A 48 0.07 4.96 -4.29
C ALA A 48 -0.54 4.34 -5.55
N ALA A 49 -1.74 3.77 -5.45
CA ALA A 49 -2.46 3.20 -6.60
C ALA A 49 -2.90 4.27 -7.59
N SER A 50 -3.39 5.42 -7.12
CA SER A 50 -3.78 6.53 -7.97
C SER A 50 -2.58 7.10 -8.71
N GLY A 51 -1.46 7.32 -8.00
CA GLY A 51 -0.20 7.76 -8.60
C GLY A 51 0.30 6.78 -9.68
N LEU A 52 0.26 5.47 -9.42
CA LEU A 52 0.62 4.46 -10.42
C LEU A 52 -0.32 4.46 -11.63
N GLY A 53 -1.63 4.63 -11.42
CA GLY A 53 -2.61 4.79 -12.50
C GLY A 53 -2.38 6.05 -13.34
N ASP A 54 -1.90 7.12 -12.72
CA ASP A 54 -1.54 8.39 -13.36
C ASP A 54 -0.12 8.40 -13.97
N GLY A 55 0.59 7.27 -13.93
CA GLY A 55 1.88 7.08 -14.59
C GLY A 55 3.11 7.25 -13.70
N TRP A 56 2.97 7.14 -12.37
CA TRP A 56 4.12 6.97 -11.50
C TRP A 56 4.87 5.67 -11.83
N SER A 57 6.19 5.69 -11.64
CA SER A 57 6.97 4.46 -11.66
C SER A 57 6.85 3.73 -10.32
N VAL A 58 7.15 2.43 -10.32
CA VAL A 58 7.17 1.62 -9.10
C VAL A 58 8.16 2.20 -8.07
N GLU A 59 9.28 2.76 -8.51
CA GLU A 59 10.26 3.41 -7.63
C GLU A 59 9.67 4.64 -6.94
N LYS A 60 8.86 5.43 -7.67
CA LYS A 60 8.21 6.61 -7.10
C LYS A 60 7.13 6.22 -6.09
N ALA A 61 6.34 5.18 -6.38
CA ALA A 61 5.36 4.66 -5.43
C ALA A 61 6.03 4.06 -4.18
N ARG A 62 7.16 3.34 -4.34
CA ARG A 62 8.00 2.87 -3.23
C ARG A 62 8.50 4.04 -2.37
N ASP A 63 9.06 5.07 -2.99
CA ASP A 63 9.61 6.22 -2.27
C ASP A 63 8.51 7.00 -1.53
N TYR A 64 7.30 7.07 -2.10
CA TYR A 64 6.12 7.57 -1.42
C TYR A 64 5.79 6.76 -0.16
N LEU A 65 5.71 5.42 -0.27
CA LEU A 65 5.42 4.55 0.89
C LEU A 65 6.51 4.67 1.98
N LEU A 66 7.79 4.79 1.60
CA LEU A 66 8.88 5.03 2.55
C LEU A 66 8.77 6.40 3.25
N SER A 67 8.42 7.45 2.50
CA SER A 67 8.21 8.79 3.07
C SER A 67 7.01 8.81 4.01
N ILE A 68 5.88 8.17 3.69
CA ILE A 68 4.76 8.05 4.61
C ILE A 68 5.18 7.37 5.91
N ALA A 69 5.87 6.25 5.81
CA ALA A 69 6.25 5.48 6.99
C ALA A 69 7.28 6.24 7.87
N SER A 70 8.24 6.96 7.26
CA SER A 70 9.19 7.81 7.98
C SER A 70 8.55 9.08 8.54
N ASP A 71 7.90 9.86 7.69
CA ASP A 71 7.56 11.25 7.95
C ASP A 71 6.19 11.40 8.61
N HIS A 72 5.25 10.51 8.27
CA HIS A 72 3.90 10.54 8.83
C HIS A 72 3.74 9.57 10.00
N MET A 73 4.27 8.34 9.89
CA MET A 73 4.19 7.33 10.95
C MET A 73 5.36 7.39 11.94
N GLY A 74 6.40 8.17 11.66
CA GLY A 74 7.56 8.34 12.54
C GLY A 74 8.44 7.08 12.66
N LEU A 75 8.37 6.16 11.69
CA LEU A 75 9.09 4.89 11.72
C LEU A 75 10.50 5.07 11.13
N PRO A 76 11.56 4.94 11.95
CA PRO A 76 12.93 5.21 11.49
C PRO A 76 13.53 4.10 10.61
N GLN A 77 12.92 2.90 10.59
CA GLN A 77 13.38 1.76 9.82
C GLN A 77 12.19 1.05 9.18
N VAL A 78 11.94 1.39 7.92
CA VAL A 78 10.94 0.71 7.08
C VAL A 78 11.73 0.00 6.00
N SER A 79 11.43 -1.28 5.79
CA SER A 79 12.15 -2.07 4.79
C SER A 79 11.86 -1.52 3.40
N ARG A 80 12.92 -1.15 2.68
CA ARG A 80 12.82 -0.74 1.28
C ARG A 80 12.24 -1.87 0.44
N ASP A 81 12.59 -3.12 0.76
CA ASP A 81 12.12 -4.30 0.04
C ASP A 81 10.61 -4.51 0.21
N THR A 82 10.06 -4.25 1.41
CA THR A 82 8.61 -4.37 1.65
C THR A 82 7.82 -3.26 0.96
N ALA A 83 8.35 -2.02 0.99
CA ALA A 83 7.76 -0.91 0.24
C ALA A 83 7.79 -1.16 -1.28
N GLU A 84 8.88 -1.72 -1.81
CA GLU A 84 9.01 -2.04 -3.23
C GLU A 84 8.10 -3.18 -3.66
N ALA A 85 8.03 -4.26 -2.87
CA ALA A 85 7.11 -5.36 -3.10
C ALA A 85 5.65 -4.90 -3.11
N THR A 86 5.28 -3.99 -2.21
CA THR A 86 3.94 -3.39 -2.13
C THR A 86 3.64 -2.55 -3.36
N ALA A 87 4.55 -1.64 -3.73
CA ALA A 87 4.38 -0.81 -4.92
C ALA A 87 4.24 -1.66 -6.20
N LYS A 88 5.02 -2.75 -6.32
CA LYS A 88 4.91 -3.69 -7.42
C LYS A 88 3.57 -4.42 -7.43
N ALA A 89 3.12 -4.93 -6.29
CA ALA A 89 1.84 -5.62 -6.19
C ALA A 89 0.65 -4.72 -6.54
N ILE A 90 0.70 -3.44 -6.16
CA ILE A 90 -0.30 -2.44 -6.57
C ILE A 90 -0.25 -2.21 -8.09
N ALA A 91 0.96 -2.06 -8.66
CA ALA A 91 1.12 -1.90 -10.10
C ALA A 91 0.57 -3.10 -10.89
N ASP A 92 0.90 -4.32 -10.45
CA ASP A 92 0.40 -5.56 -11.05
C ASP A 92 -1.13 -5.63 -10.97
N TYR A 93 -1.72 -5.23 -9.83
CA TYR A 93 -3.18 -5.14 -9.64
C TYR A 93 -3.85 -4.17 -10.63
N LEU A 94 -3.24 -3.02 -10.92
CA LEU A 94 -3.80 -2.04 -11.86
C LEU A 94 -3.78 -2.52 -13.33
N HIS A 95 -2.92 -3.49 -13.65
CA HIS A 95 -2.81 -4.09 -14.96
C HIS A 95 -3.65 -5.38 -15.15
N GLU A 96 -4.34 -5.83 -14.10
CA GLU A 96 -5.28 -6.97 -14.08
C GLU A 96 -6.68 -6.59 -14.63
#